data_AF-A0A963V5G6-F1
#
_entry.id   AF-A0A963V5G6-F1
#
_cell.length_a   1.000
_cell.length_b   1.000
_cell.length_c   1.000
_cell.angle_alpha   90.00
_cell.angle_beta   90.00
_cell.angle_gamma   90.00
#
_symmetry.space_group_name_H-M   'P 1'
#
loop_
_entity.id
_entity.type
_entity.pdbx_description
1 polymer ?
#
loop_
_entity_poly.entity_id
_entity_poly.type
_entity_poly.pdbx_seq_one_letter_code
_entity_poly.pdbx_strand_id
1 'polypeptide(L)' 'APDPFMTAILILADAPGGGTTYTAIARHRSAETRRSHEEMGFYGGWGTVVTQLEEYAQGLLK' A
#
# COMPACT_ATOMS: atom_id res chain seq x y z
N ALA A 1 -21.28 -7.55 14.09
CA ALA A 1 -20.26 -8.18 13.23
C ALA A 1 -18.88 -7.71 13.71
N PRO A 2 -17.81 -8.49 13.52
CA PRO A 2 -16.45 -8.01 13.80
C PRO A 2 -16.19 -6.70 13.05
N ASP A 3 -15.40 -5.82 13.65
CA ASP A 3 -15.00 -4.55 13.05
C ASP A 3 -13.57 -4.67 12.50
N PRO A 4 -13.40 -5.03 11.21
CA PRO A 4 -12.08 -5.18 10.60
C PRO A 4 -11.43 -3.81 10.43
N PHE A 5 -10.13 -3.74 10.68
CA PHE A 5 -9.36 -2.49 10.59
C PHE A 5 -9.44 -1.85 9.19
N MET A 6 -9.15 -2.62 8.14
CA MET A 6 -9.30 -2.19 6.75
C MET A 6 -9.38 -3.38 5.80
N THR A 7 -9.73 -3.12 4.53
CA THR A 7 -9.44 -3.99 3.40
C THR A 7 -8.35 -3.36 2.54
N ALA A 8 -7.24 -4.06 2.30
CA ALA A 8 -6.24 -3.65 1.31
C ALA A 8 -6.68 -4.12 -0.08
N ILE A 9 -6.60 -3.22 -1.06
CA ILE A 9 -6.76 -3.55 -2.49
C ILE A 9 -5.48 -3.11 -3.18
N LEU A 10 -4.76 -4.08 -3.76
CA LEU A 10 -3.51 -3.85 -4.47
C LEU A 10 -3.75 -4.06 -5.96
N ILE A 11 -3.44 -3.03 -6.74
CA ILE A 11 -3.53 -3.07 -8.20
C ILE A 11 -2.11 -2.97 -8.73
N LEU A 12 -1.72 -3.96 -9.53
CA LEU A 12 -0.45 -4.03 -10.22
C LEU A 12 -0.73 -3.94 -11.71
N ALA A 13 -0.03 -3.05 -12.40
CA ALA A 13 -0.14 -2.87 -13.84
C ALA A 13 1.26 -2.68 -14.43
N ASP A 14 1.42 -3.01 -15.71
CA ASP A 14 2.68 -2.79 -16.41
C ASP A 14 3.03 -1.30 -16.43
N ALA A 15 4.29 -0.97 -16.16
CA ALA A 15 4.85 0.35 -16.37
C ALA A 15 5.84 0.34 -17.54
N PRO A 16 6.06 1.50 -18.20
CA PRO A 16 7.10 1.62 -19.22
C PRO A 16 8.47 1.14 -18.72
N GLY A 17 9.28 0.58 -19.62
CA GLY A 17 10.63 0.11 -19.28
C GLY A 17 10.67 -1.19 -18.50
N GLY A 18 9.59 -1.98 -18.50
CA GLY A 18 9.52 -3.27 -17.79
C GLY A 18 9.29 -3.14 -16.28
N GLY A 19 8.87 -1.96 -15.81
CA GLY A 19 8.51 -1.73 -14.41
C GLY A 19 7.07 -2.13 -14.08
N THR A 20 6.65 -1.83 -12.86
CA THR A 20 5.27 -2.07 -12.38
C THR A 20 4.71 -0.82 -11.73
N THR A 21 3.55 -0.37 -12.20
CA THR A 21 2.73 0.61 -11.49
C THR A 21 2.05 -0.09 -10.32
N TYR A 22 2.40 0.30 -9.09
CA TYR A 22 1.82 -0.24 -7.86
C TYR A 22 0.84 0.76 -7.25
N THR A 23 -0.43 0.39 -7.14
CA THR A 23 -1.46 1.19 -6.44
C THR A 23 -1.97 0.43 -5.23
N ALA A 24 -1.87 1.04 -4.05
CA ALA A 24 -2.45 0.51 -2.82
C ALA A 24 -3.66 1.37 -2.38
N ILE A 25 -4.77 0.71 -2.11
CA ILE A 25 -5.99 1.34 -1.60
C ILE A 25 -6.33 0.70 -0.26
N ALA A 26 -6.33 1.51 0.80
CA ALA A 26 -6.87 1.13 2.10
C ALA A 26 -8.34 1.53 2.17
N ARG A 27 -9.25 0.54 2.14
CA ARG A 27 -10.69 0.75 2.23
C ARG A 27 -11.18 0.51 3.65
N HIS A 28 -11.88 1.49 4.21
CA HIS A 28 -12.47 1.45 5.55
C HIS A 28 -14.00 1.46 5.50
N ARG A 29 -14.63 1.10 6.62
CA ARG A 29 -16.09 1.05 6.76
C ARG A 29 -16.73 2.44 6.83
N SER A 30 -16.01 3.43 7.38
CA SER A 30 -16.50 4.79 7.59
C SER A 30 -15.43 5.83 7.33
N ALA A 31 -15.85 7.09 7.14
CA ALA A 31 -14.94 8.20 6.97
C ALA A 31 -14.07 8.47 8.22
N GLU A 32 -14.62 8.20 9.41
CA GLU A 32 -13.92 8.35 10.70
C GLU A 32 -12.77 7.34 10.84
N THR A 33 -13.04 6.05 10.60
CA THR A 33 -12.02 4.99 10.66
C THR A 33 -10.93 5.19 9.59
N ARG A 34 -11.30 5.65 8.39
CA ARG A 34 -10.35 6.06 7.35
C ARG A 34 -9.43 7.19 7.84
N ARG A 35 -10.00 8.24 8.44
CA ARG A 35 -9.26 9.39 8.94
C ARG A 35 -8.33 9.01 10.09
N SER A 36 -8.80 8.18 11.03
CA SER A 36 -7.98 7.69 12.14
C SER A 36 -6.75 6.93 11.63
N HIS A 37 -6.90 6.03 10.65
CA HIS A 37 -5.77 5.33 10.05
C HIS A 37 -4.81 6.27 9.28
N GLU A 38 -5.35 7.28 8.60
CA GLU A 38 -4.53 8.31 7.95
C GLU A 38 -3.69 9.10 8.96
N GLU A 39 -4.31 9.55 10.07
CA GLU A 39 -3.66 10.30 11.16
C GLU A 39 -2.61 9.45 11.90
N MET A 40 -2.80 8.13 11.96
CA MET A 40 -1.78 7.19 12.45
C MET A 40 -0.53 7.11 11.54
N GLY A 41 -0.58 7.68 10.34
CA GLY A 41 0.57 7.77 9.43
C GLY A 41 0.56 6.78 8.28
N PHE A 42 -0.62 6.37 7.78
CA PHE A 42 -0.75 5.40 6.68
C PHE A 42 0.20 5.68 5.51
N TYR A 43 0.23 6.91 4.96
CA TYR A 43 1.06 7.20 3.79
C TYR A 43 2.57 7.06 4.07
N GLY A 44 3.04 7.47 5.25
CA GLY A 44 4.45 7.34 5.63
C GLY A 44 4.83 5.89 5.89
N GLY A 45 4.02 5.17 6.68
CA GLY A 45 4.24 3.76 6.98
C GLY A 45 4.14 2.86 5.76
N TRP A 46 3.11 3.06 4.94
CA TRP A 46 2.92 2.31 3.69
C TRP A 46 4.00 2.63 2.66
N GLY A 47 4.38 3.91 2.53
CA GLY A 47 5.49 4.31 1.67
C GLY A 47 6.81 3.64 2.08
N THR A 48 7.10 3.59 3.38
CA THR A 48 8.31 2.94 3.92
C THR A 48 8.39 1.46 3.51
N VAL A 49 7.30 0.70 3.67
CA VAL A 49 7.31 -0.73 3.30
C VAL A 49 7.35 -0.96 1.79
N VAL A 50 6.78 -0.04 0.99
CA VAL A 50 6.89 -0.13 -0.48
C VAL A 50 8.31 0.16 -0.95
N THR A 51 9.02 1.12 -0.34
CA THR A 51 10.45 1.35 -0.61
C THR A 51 11.28 0.12 -0.26
N GLN A 52 11.05 -0.50 0.90
CA GLN A 52 11.75 -1.73 1.29
C GLN A 52 11.46 -2.89 0.32
N LEU A 53 10.23 -3.00 -0.18
CA LEU A 53 9.85 -3.99 -1.20
C LEU A 53 10.59 -3.75 -2.52
N GLU A 54 10.70 -2.50 -2.97
CA GLU A 54 11.45 -2.12 -4.16
C GLU A 54 12.94 -2.50 -4.02
N GLU A 55 13.57 -2.09 -2.92
CA GLU A 55 14.98 -2.42 -2.63
C GLU A 55 15.22 -3.94 -2.65
N TYR A 56 14.32 -4.70 -2.02
CA TYR A 56 14.40 -6.16 -2.03
C TYR A 56 14.25 -6.74 -3.44
N ALA A 57 13.27 -6.25 -4.22
CA ALA A 57 13.03 -6.72 -5.59
C ALA A 57 14.22 -6.45 -6.52
N GLN A 58 14.86 -5.28 -6.40
CA GLN A 58 16.10 -4.97 -7.12
C GLN A 58 17.21 -5.97 -6.78
N GLY A 59 17.31 -6.39 -5.51
CA GLY A 59 18.27 -7.41 -5.07
C GLY A 59 18.05 -8.82 -5.63
N LEU A 60 16.89 -9.10 -6.25
CA LEU A 60 16.58 -10.38 -6.89
C LEU A 60 17.08 -10.47 -8.35
N LEU A 61 17.42 -9.35 -8.99
CA LEU A 61 17.80 -9.27 -10.42
C LEU A 61 19.24 -9.77 -10.72
N LYS A 62 19.70 -10.82 -10.03
CA LYS A 62 21.03 -11.40 -10.24
C LYS A 62 21.20 -12.01 -11.63
#